data_AF-A0A7I7S348-F1
#
_entry.id   AF-A0A7I7S348-F1
#
_cell.length_a   1.000
_cell.length_b   1.000
_cell.length_c   1.000
_cell.angle_alpha   90.00
_cell.angle_beta   90.00
_cell.angle_gamma   90.00
#
_symmetry.space_group_name_H-M   'P 1'
#
loop_
_entity.id
_entity.type
_entity.pdbx_description
1 polymer ?
#
loop_
_entity_poly.entity_id
_entity_poly.type
_entity_poly.pdbx_seq_one_letter_code
_entity_poly.pdbx_strand_id
1 'polypeptide(L)' 'MFHRAGTAGRVPGPDSQRNSYGSFASFDDPDGNEWILQEVTTRLPGR' A
#
# COMPACT_ATOMS: atom_id res chain seq x y z
N MET A 1 11.11 5.23 17.22
CA MET A 1 11.36 5.78 15.86
C MET A 1 10.74 4.81 14.87
N PHE A 2 9.74 5.24 14.08
CA PHE A 2 9.19 4.42 13.01
C PHE A 2 10.00 4.73 11.74
N HIS A 3 10.81 3.79 11.30
CA HIS A 3 11.47 3.88 10.00
C HIS A 3 10.41 3.54 8.94
N ARG A 4 9.73 4.54 8.38
CA ARG A 4 8.97 4.33 7.14
C ARG A 4 10.02 3.96 6.11
N ALA A 5 10.12 2.68 5.74
CA ALA A 5 11.08 2.16 4.77
C ALA A 5 10.75 2.63 3.34
N GLY A 6 10.38 3.91 3.16
CA GLY A 6 10.03 4.54 1.88
C GLY A 6 9.33 3.63 0.89
N THR A 7 9.85 3.61 -0.33
CA THR A 7 9.44 2.74 -1.44
C THR A 7 10.40 1.56 -1.65
N ALA A 8 11.34 1.32 -0.74
CA ALA A 8 12.34 0.28 -0.88
C ALA A 8 11.66 -1.10 -0.95
N GLY A 9 11.82 -1.80 -2.08
CA GLY A 9 11.16 -3.08 -2.35
C GLY A 9 9.78 -3.00 -3.00
N ARG A 10 9.24 -1.81 -3.28
CA ARG A 10 8.04 -1.67 -4.12
C ARG A 10 8.41 -1.88 -5.60
N VAL A 11 7.64 -2.73 -6.28
CA VAL A 11 7.72 -2.92 -7.72
C VAL A 11 6.50 -2.29 -8.40
N PRO A 12 6.61 -1.87 -9.67
CA PRO A 12 5.46 -1.41 -10.43
C PRO A 12 4.39 -2.49 -10.56
N GLY A 13 3.13 -2.09 -10.45
CA GLY A 13 1.97 -2.98 -10.56
C GLY A 13 1.54 -3.60 -9.23
N PRO A 14 0.40 -4.33 -9.22
CA PRO A 14 -0.08 -5.02 -8.04
C PRO A 14 0.82 -6.21 -7.69
N ASP A 15 0.65 -6.75 -6.49
CA ASP A 15 1.25 -8.05 -6.16
C ASP A 15 0.81 -9.09 -7.20
N SER A 16 1.78 -9.78 -7.80
CA SER A 16 1.57 -10.80 -8.83
C SER A 16 0.61 -11.90 -8.39
N GLN A 17 0.61 -12.24 -7.10
CA GLN A 17 -0.27 -13.25 -6.51
C GLN A 17 -1.60 -12.66 -5.99
N ARG A 18 -1.77 -11.34 -6.07
CA ARG A 18 -2.91 -10.58 -5.52
C ARG A 18 -3.24 -10.97 -4.08
N ASN A 19 -2.20 -11.20 -3.27
CA ASN A 19 -2.38 -11.48 -1.86
C ASN A 19 -3.05 -10.27 -1.21
N SER A 20 -4.00 -10.52 -0.31
CA SER A 20 -4.58 -9.45 0.50
C SER A 20 -3.47 -8.71 1.25
N TYR A 21 -3.57 -7.39 1.33
CA TYR A 21 -2.56 -6.53 1.97
C TYR A 21 -1.21 -6.45 1.22
N GLY A 22 -1.07 -7.09 0.05
CA GLY A 22 0.18 -7.15 -0.73
C GLY A 22 0.39 -6.04 -1.76
N SER A 23 -0.68 -5.38 -2.24
CA SER A 23 -0.58 -4.26 -3.19
C SER A 23 -0.80 -2.91 -2.50
N PHE A 24 -0.05 -1.91 -2.96
CA PHE A 24 -0.16 -0.53 -2.48
C PHE A 24 -0.22 0.45 -3.66
N ALA A 25 -0.93 1.55 -3.48
CA ALA A 25 -0.90 2.70 -4.38
C ALA A 25 -0.57 3.96 -3.57
N SER A 26 0.14 4.91 -4.16
CA SER A 26 0.42 6.20 -3.53
C SER A 26 0.21 7.32 -4.53
N PHE A 27 -0.32 8.45 -4.05
CA PHE A 27 -0.48 9.66 -4.84
C PHE A 27 -0.50 10.87 -3.92
N ASP A 28 -0.08 12.00 -4.47
CA ASP A 28 -0.17 13.31 -3.83
C ASP A 28 -1.52 13.95 -4.16
N ASP A 29 -2.17 14.57 -3.16
CA ASP A 29 -3.32 15.42 -3.39
C ASP A 29 -2.90 16.89 -3.66
N PRO A 30 -3.78 17.73 -4.23
CA PRO A 30 -3.47 19.13 -4.52
C PRO A 30 -3.18 19.99 -3.28
N ASP A 31 -3.59 19.53 -2.09
CA ASP A 31 -3.36 20.21 -0.82
C ASP A 31 -1.98 19.89 -0.24
N GLY A 32 -1.21 19.02 -0.92
CA GLY A 32 0.16 18.65 -0.55
C GLY A 32 0.25 17.47 0.40
N ASN A 33 -0.82 16.69 0.58
CA ASN A 33 -0.76 15.45 1.36
C ASN A 33 -0.37 14.26 0.48
N GLU A 34 0.47 13.38 1.02
CA GLU A 34 0.75 12.08 0.43
C GLU A 34 -0.24 11.03 0.96
N TRP A 35 -0.99 10.40 0.08
CA TRP A 35 -1.89 9.29 0.41
C TRP A 35 -1.25 7.96 0.04
N ILE A 36 -1.44 6.95 0.89
CA ILE A 36 -1.10 5.56 0.61
C ILE A 36 -2.34 4.71 0.79
N LEU A 37 -2.73 3.99 -0.27
CA LEU A 37 -3.81 3.03 -0.28
C LEU A 37 -3.23 1.62 -0.23
N GLN A 38 -3.94 0.72 0.43
CA GLN A 38 -3.63 -0.70 0.49
C GLN A 38 -4.80 -1.51 -0.08
N GLU A 39 -4.50 -2.41 -1.01
CA GLU A 39 -5.49 -3.33 -1.57
C GLU A 39 -5.79 -4.45 -0.56
N VAL A 40 -7.07 -4.67 -0.28
CA VAL A 40 -7.53 -5.77 0.58
C VAL A 40 -8.50 -6.63 -0.22
N THR A 41 -8.00 -7.75 -0.77
CA THR A 41 -8.80 -8.70 -1.57
C THR A 41 -9.67 -9.63 -0.73
N THR A 42 -9.24 -9.95 0.49
CA THR A 42 -9.96 -10.75 1.49
C THR A 42 -9.71 -10.15 2.87
N ARG A 43 -10.77 -9.91 3.63
CA ARG A 43 -10.64 -9.47 5.02
C ARG A 43 -10.56 -10.70 5.91
N LEU A 44 -9.48 -10.83 6.67
CA LEU A 44 -9.41 -11.85 7.71
C LEU A 44 -10.44 -11.52 8.80
N PRO A 45 -11.17 -12.52 9.33
CA PRO A 45 -12.10 -12.28 10.43
C PRO A 45 -11.35 -11.74 11.65
N GLY A 46 -11.92 -10.76 12.35
CA GLY A 46 -11.40 -10.27 13.63
C GLY A 46 -10.73 -8.89 13.61
N ARG A 47 -11.15 -7.98 12.71
CA ARG A 47 -10.81 -6.55 12.81
C ARG A 47 -12.03 -5.68 12.55
#